data_AF-A0AAP6LDG9-F1
#
_entry.id   AF-A0AAP6LDG9-F1
#
_cell.length_a   1.000
_cell.length_b   1.000
_cell.length_c   1.000
_cell.angle_alpha   90.00
_cell.angle_beta   90.00
_cell.angle_gamma   90.00
#
_symmetry.space_group_name_H-M   'P 1'
#
loop_
_entity.id
_entity.type
_entity.pdbx_description
1 polymer ?
#
loop_
_entity_poly.entity_id
_entity_poly.type
_entity_poly.pdbx_seq_one_letter_code
_entity_poly.pdbx_strand_id
1 'polypeptide(L)'
;MSSREKVSRLRQLLSEATPVAVEPRKEVKAETEAWRRFQNFESYQAPAPLESDWRGVAAREITRIAGWYGWTSEIQRVLDQRNSLFLSSLADDDLRQLLDRMKDLEDCVQQGLGAPDAPPAM
;
A
#
# COMPACT_ATOMS: atom_id res chain seq x y z
N MET A 1 9.01 -24.33 -35.70
CA MET A 1 9.24 -24.74 -34.30
C MET A 1 7.94 -24.71 -33.54
N SER A 2 7.50 -25.87 -33.07
CA SER A 2 6.26 -26.05 -32.31
C SER A 2 6.37 -25.39 -30.93
N SER A 3 5.26 -24.91 -30.37
CA SER A 3 5.21 -24.27 -29.04
C SER A 3 5.85 -25.16 -27.95
N ARG A 4 5.71 -26.47 -28.10
CA ARG A 4 6.28 -27.49 -27.19
C ARG A 4 7.81 -27.49 -27.19
N GLU A 5 8.44 -27.28 -28.35
CA GLU A 5 9.90 -27.21 -28.48
C GLU A 5 10.46 -25.94 -27.86
N LYS A 6 9.74 -24.82 -27.99
CA LYS A 6 10.12 -23.54 -27.37
C LYS A 6 10.08 -23.65 -25.85
N VAL A 7 9.05 -24.28 -25.29
CA VAL A 7 8.92 -24.50 -23.84
C VAL A 7 10.02 -25.42 -23.30
N SER A 8 10.34 -26.50 -24.01
CA SER A 8 11.45 -27.40 -23.62
C SER A 8 12.80 -26.67 -23.64
N ARG A 9 13.05 -25.86 -24.67
CA ARG A 9 14.29 -25.08 -24.79
C ARG A 9 14.41 -24.02 -23.70
N LEU A 10 13.30 -23.39 -23.31
CA LEU A 10 13.28 -22.40 -22.25
C LEU A 10 13.52 -23.05 -20.87
N ARG A 11 12.98 -24.24 -20.62
CA ARG A 11 13.25 -25.03 -19.40
C ARG A 11 14.71 -25.44 -19.30
N GLN A 12 15.32 -25.83 -20.42
CA GLN A 12 16.73 -26.20 -20.48
C GLN A 12 17.64 -25.00 -20.17
N LEU A 13 17.38 -23.84 -20.78
CA LEU A 13 18.13 -22.61 -20.50
C LEU A 13 17.99 -22.16 -19.04
N LEU A 14 16.81 -22.32 -18.44
CA LEU A 14 16.59 -22.02 -17.02
C LEU A 14 17.34 -22.99 -16.09
N SER A 15 17.42 -24.28 -16.46
CA SER A 15 18.20 -25.25 -15.67
C SER A 15 19.72 -25.05 -15.78
N GLU A 16 20.20 -24.50 -16.90
CA GLU A 16 21.63 -24.21 -17.11
C GLU A 16 22.05 -22.88 -16.45
N ALA A 17 21.17 -21.87 -16.42
CA ALA A 17 21.47 -20.53 -15.89
C ALA A 17 21.42 -20.43 -14.37
N THR A 18 20.78 -21.38 -13.69
CA THR A 18 20.69 -21.41 -12.22
C THR A 18 21.10 -22.79 -11.73
N PRO A 19 22.28 -22.95 -11.08
CA PRO A 19 22.57 -24.15 -10.32
C PRO A 19 21.68 -24.13 -9.08
N VAL A 20 20.40 -24.45 -9.26
CA VAL A 20 19.55 -24.84 -8.16
C VAL A 20 20.10 -26.18 -7.72
N ALA A 21 20.90 -26.18 -6.66
CA ALA A 21 21.08 -27.36 -5.84
C ALA A 21 19.67 -27.75 -5.40
N VAL A 22 19.02 -28.62 -6.17
CA VAL A 22 17.78 -29.28 -5.77
C VAL A 22 18.22 -30.24 -4.69
N GLU A 23 18.40 -29.73 -3.48
CA GLU A 23 18.44 -30.60 -2.33
C GLU A 23 17.14 -31.39 -2.37
N PRO A 24 17.20 -32.74 -2.33
CA PRO A 24 15.99 -33.53 -2.24
C PRO A 24 15.23 -33.02 -1.03
N ARG A 25 14.03 -32.51 -1.26
CA ARG A 25 13.11 -32.08 -0.20
C ARG A 25 12.89 -33.31 0.67
N LYS A 26 13.64 -33.40 1.77
CA LYS A 26 13.53 -34.51 2.72
C LYS A 26 12.05 -34.68 3.00
N GLU A 27 11.51 -35.88 2.77
CA GLU A 27 10.13 -36.21 3.11
C GLU A 27 9.99 -36.06 4.62
N VAL A 28 9.72 -34.84 5.07
CA VAL A 28 9.35 -34.57 6.45
C VAL A 28 8.02 -35.29 6.61
N LYS A 29 8.01 -36.34 7.45
CA LYS A 29 6.79 -37.10 7.75
C LYS A 29 5.68 -36.10 8.06
N ALA A 30 4.51 -36.29 7.46
CA ALA A 30 3.36 -35.38 7.62
C ALA A 30 3.06 -35.09 9.10
N GLU A 31 3.28 -36.07 9.97
CA GLU A 31 3.18 -35.95 11.43
C GLU A 31 4.14 -34.92 12.04
N THR A 32 5.40 -34.91 11.59
CA THR A 32 6.42 -33.95 12.05
C THR A 32 6.11 -32.54 11.55
N GLU A 33 5.57 -32.40 10.34
CA GLU A 33 5.13 -31.11 9.82
C GLU A 33 3.86 -30.60 10.53
N ALA A 34 2.91 -31.49 10.82
CA ALA A 34 1.73 -31.17 11.61
C ALA A 34 2.09 -30.72 13.03
N TRP A 35 3.04 -31.41 13.67
CA TRP A 35 3.53 -31.04 15.00
C TRP A 35 4.22 -29.67 15.01
N ARG A 36 5.06 -29.36 14.01
CA ARG A 36 5.66 -28.03 13.87
C ARG A 36 4.62 -26.93 13.70
N ARG A 37 3.57 -27.17 12.91
CA ARG A 37 2.48 -26.21 12.72
C ARG A 37 1.69 -25.98 14.00
N PHE A 38 1.45 -27.05 14.78
CA PHE A 38 0.80 -26.95 16.08
C PHE A 38 1.63 -26.14 17.08
N GLN A 39 2.94 -26.40 17.18
CA GLN A 39 3.84 -25.61 18.03
C GLN A 39 3.90 -24.14 17.61
N ASN A 40 3.93 -23.87 16.30
CA ASN A 40 3.85 -22.50 15.78
C ASN A 40 2.51 -21.85 16.10
N PHE A 41 1.42 -22.60 16.16
CA PHE A 41 0.10 -22.10 16.53
C PHE A 41 0.00 -21.79 18.03
N GLU A 42 0.49 -22.68 18.90
CA GLU A 42 0.51 -22.43 20.36
C GLU A 42 1.40 -21.23 20.74
N SER A 43 2.51 -21.05 20.03
CA SER A 43 3.39 -19.90 20.20
C SER A 43 2.97 -18.67 19.37
N TYR A 44 1.92 -18.80 18.55
CA TYR A 44 1.41 -17.68 17.77
C TYR A 44 0.70 -16.70 18.70
N GLN A 45 1.44 -15.69 19.12
CA GLN A 45 0.83 -14.48 19.61
C GLN A 45 0.34 -13.70 18.39
N ALA A 46 -0.99 -13.58 18.25
CA ALA A 46 -1.55 -12.68 17.26
C ALA A 46 -0.90 -11.30 17.45
N PRO A 47 -0.33 -10.69 16.39
CA PRO A 47 0.15 -9.34 16.51
C PRO A 47 -1.00 -8.49 17.04
N ALA A 48 -0.67 -7.52 17.89
CA ALA A 48 -1.67 -6.58 18.38
C ALA A 48 -2.49 -6.11 17.17
N PRO A 49 -3.83 -6.10 17.26
CA PRO A 49 -4.65 -5.51 16.21
C PRO A 49 -4.01 -4.18 15.86
N LEU A 50 -3.78 -3.90 14.57
CA LEU A 50 -3.41 -2.56 14.16
C LEU A 50 -4.48 -1.67 14.79
N GLU A 51 -4.12 -0.96 15.84
CA GLU A 51 -5.02 0.03 16.41
C GLU A 51 -5.46 0.88 15.22
N SER A 52 -6.76 1.16 15.13
CA SER A 52 -7.30 2.05 14.12
C SER A 52 -6.81 3.46 14.44
N ASP A 53 -5.51 3.69 14.23
CA ASP A 53 -4.88 4.97 14.38
C ASP A 53 -5.50 5.84 13.30
N TRP A 54 -6.35 6.75 13.75
CA TRP A 54 -7.06 7.68 12.88
C TRP A 54 -6.07 8.44 11.99
N ARG A 55 -4.81 8.64 12.42
CA ARG A 55 -3.75 9.25 11.60
C ARG A 55 -3.41 8.39 10.38
N GLY A 56 -3.27 7.09 10.56
CA GLY A 56 -3.02 6.14 9.47
C GLY A 56 -4.17 6.09 8.47
N VAL A 57 -5.41 6.15 8.97
CA VAL A 57 -6.61 6.22 8.12
C VAL A 57 -6.67 7.54 7.35
N ALA A 58 -6.44 8.67 8.03
CA ALA A 58 -6.45 10.00 7.44
C ALA A 58 -5.37 10.15 6.36
N ALA A 59 -4.13 9.72 6.63
CA ALA A 59 -3.03 9.80 5.67
C ALA A 59 -3.28 8.96 4.42
N ARG A 60 -3.88 7.77 4.57
CA ARG A 60 -4.30 6.93 3.43
C ARG A 60 -5.38 7.62 2.61
N GLU A 61 -6.37 8.20 3.26
CA GLU A 61 -7.47 8.87 2.58
C GLU A 61 -7.01 10.12 1.83
N ILE A 62 -6.18 10.97 2.45
CA ILE A 62 -5.55 12.12 1.78
C ILE A 62 -4.79 11.67 0.54
N THR A 63 -3.97 10.61 0.68
CA THR A 63 -3.18 10.08 -0.44
C THR A 63 -4.08 9.50 -1.54
N ARG A 64 -5.19 8.85 -1.17
CA ARG A 64 -6.18 8.32 -2.12
C ARG A 64 -6.78 9.46 -2.94
N ILE A 65 -7.34 10.48 -2.29
CA ILE A 65 -8.00 11.60 -2.98
C ILE A 65 -6.99 12.32 -3.87
N ALA A 66 -5.80 12.65 -3.34
CA ALA A 66 -4.77 13.31 -4.12
C ALA A 66 -4.32 12.50 -5.34
N GLY A 67 -4.20 11.18 -5.20
CA GLY A 67 -3.84 10.30 -6.31
C GLY A 67 -4.92 10.22 -7.40
N TRP A 68 -6.20 10.17 -7.01
CA TRP A 68 -7.32 10.09 -7.94
C TRP A 68 -7.53 11.36 -8.77
N TYR A 69 -7.37 12.53 -8.14
CA TYR A 69 -7.62 13.83 -8.78
C TYR A 69 -6.35 14.57 -9.20
N GLY A 70 -5.16 14.02 -8.93
CA GLY A 70 -3.88 14.65 -9.25
C GLY A 70 -3.52 15.84 -8.35
N TRP A 71 -4.08 15.94 -7.15
CA TRP A 71 -3.90 17.06 -6.22
C TRP A 71 -2.75 16.88 -5.23
N THR A 72 -1.66 16.26 -5.67
CA THR A 72 -0.45 16.11 -4.82
C THR A 72 0.17 17.45 -4.43
N SER A 73 -0.08 18.51 -5.22
CA SER A 73 0.30 19.89 -4.90
C SER A 73 -0.39 20.45 -3.65
N GLU A 74 -1.61 20.02 -3.31
CA GLU A 74 -2.28 20.45 -2.07
C GLU A 74 -1.59 19.88 -0.83
N ILE A 75 -1.12 18.64 -0.92
CA ILE A 75 -0.31 18.02 0.14
C ILE A 75 1.00 18.81 0.30
N GLN A 76 1.69 19.09 -0.80
CA GLN A 76 2.94 19.86 -0.79
C GLN A 76 2.73 21.25 -0.19
N ARG A 77 1.67 21.96 -0.58
CA ARG A 77 1.34 23.29 -0.05
C ARG A 77 1.23 23.30 1.47
N VAL A 78 0.56 22.32 2.06
CA VAL A 78 0.41 22.24 3.53
C VAL A 78 1.74 21.86 4.19
N LEU A 79 2.49 20.93 3.60
CA LEU A 79 3.82 20.56 4.09
C LEU A 79 4.78 21.76 4.11
N ASP A 80 4.79 22.56 3.03
CA ASP A 80 5.62 23.76 2.91
C ASP A 80 5.22 24.83 3.94
N GLN A 81 3.91 25.07 4.13
CA GLN A 81 3.40 26.03 5.12
C GLN A 81 3.77 25.66 6.55
N ARG A 82 3.84 24.36 6.84
CA ARG A 82 4.19 23.83 8.18
C ARG A 82 5.66 23.49 8.32
N ASN A 83 6.48 23.75 7.29
CA ASN A 83 7.90 23.39 7.22
C ASN A 83 8.14 21.92 7.61
N SER A 84 7.30 21.03 7.07
CA SER A 84 7.26 19.62 7.38
C SER A 84 7.65 18.80 6.15
N LEU A 85 8.44 17.74 6.32
CA LEU A 85 8.86 16.88 5.22
C LEU A 85 7.86 15.76 4.92
N PHE A 86 7.05 15.37 5.91
CA PHE A 86 6.21 14.18 5.83
C PHE A 86 4.84 14.42 6.45
N LEU A 87 3.79 13.86 5.83
CA LEU A 87 2.43 13.82 6.37
C LEU A 87 2.37 13.26 7.80
N SER A 88 3.20 12.24 8.10
CA SER A 88 3.28 11.62 9.43
C SER A 88 3.82 12.56 10.51
N SER A 89 4.51 13.64 10.13
CA SER A 89 5.07 14.64 11.05
C SER A 89 4.18 15.86 11.26
N LEU A 90 3.04 15.95 10.55
CA LEU A 90 2.06 17.01 10.81
C LEU A 90 1.37 16.82 12.16
N ALA A 91 1.09 17.94 12.82
CA ALA A 91 0.23 17.97 14.00
C ALA A 91 -1.16 17.42 13.66
N ASP A 92 -1.85 16.89 14.67
CA ASP A 92 -3.15 16.26 14.50
C ASP A 92 -4.19 17.20 13.85
N ASP A 93 -4.19 18.47 14.27
CA ASP A 93 -5.11 19.49 13.75
C ASP A 93 -4.81 19.83 12.28
N ASP A 94 -3.54 19.89 11.90
CA ASP A 94 -3.14 20.15 10.51
C ASP A 94 -3.51 18.99 9.59
N LEU A 95 -3.34 17.76 10.08
CA LEU A 95 -3.72 16.56 9.34
C LEU A 95 -5.25 16.48 9.15
N ARG A 96 -6.03 16.86 10.17
CA ARG A 96 -7.49 16.95 10.07
C ARG A 96 -7.94 18.03 9.09
N GLN A 97 -7.37 19.23 9.18
CA GLN A 97 -7.70 20.32 8.26
C GLN A 97 -7.38 19.95 6.80
N LEU A 98 -6.25 19.28 6.57
CA LEU A 98 -5.91 18.78 5.24
C LEU A 98 -6.91 17.72 4.77
N LEU A 99 -7.28 16.77 5.62
CA LEU A 99 -8.28 15.75 5.29
C LEU A 99 -9.63 16.37 4.92
N ASP A 100 -10.12 17.32 5.73
CA ASP A 100 -11.41 17.98 5.50
C ASP A 100 -11.39 18.76 4.19
N ARG A 101 -10.32 19.52 3.93
CA ARG A 101 -10.18 20.23 2.66
C ARG A 101 -10.14 19.29 1.45
N MET A 102 -9.43 18.16 1.55
CA MET A 102 -9.38 17.19 0.45
C MET A 102 -10.77 16.59 0.15
N LYS A 103 -11.58 16.37 1.19
CA LYS A 103 -12.97 15.92 1.04
C LYS A 103 -13.86 16.99 0.43
N ASP A 104 -13.75 18.24 0.88
CA ASP A 104 -14.51 19.36 0.31
C ASP A 104 -14.21 19.50 -1.20
N LEU A 105 -12.94 19.37 -1.59
CA LEU A 105 -12.55 19.38 -3.00
C LEU A 105 -13.13 18.18 -3.77
N GLU A 106 -13.06 16.98 -3.20
CA GLU A 106 -13.65 15.77 -3.78
C GLU A 106 -15.17 15.94 -3.98
N ASP A 107 -15.87 16.45 -2.97
CA ASP A 107 -17.31 16.69 -2.99
C ASP A 107 -17.69 17.75 -4.05
N CYS A 108 -16.95 18.87 -4.14
CA CYS A 108 -17.17 19.88 -5.16
C CYS A 108 -17.08 19.26 -6.57
N VAL A 109 -16.04 18.46 -6.84
CA VAL A 109 -15.88 17.81 -8.14
C VAL A 109 -16.99 16.78 -8.40
N GLN A 110 -17.36 15.98 -7.41
CA GLN A 110 -18.42 14.98 -7.54
C GLN A 110 -19.79 15.61 -7.80
N GLN A 111 -20.04 16.80 -7.26
CA GLN A 111 -21.28 17.55 -7.45
C GLN A 111 -21.27 18.45 -8.70
N GLY A 112 -20.17 18.49 -9.45
CA GLY A 112 -20.01 19.37 -10.61
C GLY A 112 -19.92 20.86 -10.25
N LEU A 113 -19.56 21.16 -9.00
CA LEU A 113 -19.32 22.52 -8.51
C LEU A 113 -17.91 22.97 -8.87
N GLY A 114 -17.72 24.28 -9.02
CA GLY A 114 -16.39 24.86 -9.15
C GLY A 114 -15.53 24.59 -7.91
N ALA A 115 -14.22 24.61 -8.07
CA ALA A 115 -13.31 24.53 -6.92
C ALA A 115 -13.66 25.63 -5.91
N PRO A 116 -13.62 25.37 -4.59
CA PRO A 116 -13.99 26.33 -3.56
C PRO A 116 -13.12 27.60 -3.58
N ASP A 117 -11.91 27.52 -4.14
CA ASP A 117 -11.01 28.66 -4.31
C ASP A 117 -11.16 29.37 -5.66
N ALA A 118 -12.04 28.88 -6.54
CA ALA A 118 -12.32 29.56 -7.81
C ALA A 118 -13.08 30.86 -7.52
N PRO A 119 -12.75 31.97 -8.19
CA PRO A 119 -13.52 33.19 -8.06
C PRO A 119 -14.98 32.91 -8.45
N PRO A 120 -15.96 33.57 -7.79
CA PRO A 120 -17.36 33.39 -8.14
C PRO A 120 -17.53 33.69 -9.63
N ALA A 121 -18.17 32.76 -10.34
CA ALA A 121 -18.46 32.94 -11.76
C ALA A 121 -19.26 34.25 -11.92
N MET A 122 -18.65 35.23 -12.62
CA MET A 122 -19.31 36.47 -13.03
C MET A 122 -20.36 36.19 -14.11
#